data_AF-A0A096X833-F1
#
_entry.id   AF-A0A096X833-F1
#
_cell.length_a   1.000
_cell.length_b   1.000
_cell.length_c   1.000
_cell.angle_alpha   90.00
_cell.angle_beta   90.00
_cell.angle_gamma   90.00
#
_symmetry.space_group_name_H-M   'P 1'
#
loop_
_entity.id
_entity.type
_entity.pdbx_description
1 polymer ?
#
loop_
_entity_poly.entity_id
_entity_poly.type
_entity_poly.pdbx_seq_one_letter_code
_entity_poly.pdbx_strand_id
1 'polypeptide(L)' 'VFYDASRKLILKGVDGVVFVADSQIARTEANVESMENLRTNLAEQGYSLDKLPYVIQYNKRDLP' A
#
# COMPACT_ATOMS: atom_id res chain seq x y z
N VAL A 1 9.52 -10.28 -3.94
CA VAL A 1 9.71 -11.46 -3.06
C VAL A 1 10.59 -11.15 -1.85
N PHE A 2 11.72 -10.44 -1.97
CA PHE A 2 12.39 -9.86 -0.80
C PHE A 2 11.58 -8.66 -0.27
N TYR A 3 11.39 -8.55 1.05
CA TYR A 3 10.68 -7.51 1.85
C TYR A 3 9.31 -7.85 2.48
N ASP A 4 8.67 -9.00 2.24
CA ASP A 4 7.35 -9.29 2.83
C ASP A 4 7.37 -9.35 4.38
N ALA A 5 8.40 -9.96 4.96
CA ALA A 5 8.56 -10.03 6.42
C ALA A 5 8.69 -8.63 7.05
N SER A 6 9.41 -7.72 6.40
CA SER A 6 9.56 -6.33 6.85
C SER A 6 8.25 -5.56 6.73
N ARG A 7 7.49 -5.75 5.64
CA ARG A 7 6.20 -5.08 5.41
C ARG A 7 5.15 -5.48 6.44
N LYS A 8 5.09 -6.77 6.80
CA LYS A 8 4.19 -7.23 7.87
C LYS A 8 4.53 -6.58 9.22
N LEU A 9 5.82 -6.49 9.56
CA LEU A 9 6.23 -5.89 10.84
C LEU A 9 5.86 -4.40 10.95
N ILE A 10 5.98 -3.64 9.85
CA ILE A 10 5.72 -2.19 9.83
C ILE A 10 4.24 -1.85 10.08
N LEU A 11 3.32 -2.75 9.73
CA LEU A 11 1.87 -2.51 9.85
C LEU A 11 1.32 -2.81 11.26
N LYS A 12 2.15 -3.34 12.17
CA LYS A 12 1.71 -3.65 13.53
C LYS A 12 1.47 -2.36 14.32
N GLY A 13 0.25 -2.18 14.82
CA GLY A 13 -0.12 -0.98 15.58
C GLY A 13 -0.29 0.27 14.71
N VAL A 14 -0.56 0.10 13.42
CA VAL A 14 -0.78 1.22 12.50
C VAL A 14 -2.12 1.91 12.81
N ASP A 15 -2.08 3.24 12.95
CA ASP A 15 -3.29 4.08 13.12
C ASP A 15 -3.83 4.63 11.79
N GLY A 16 -2.97 4.69 10.77
CA GLY A 16 -3.36 5.14 9.43
C GLY A 16 -2.29 4.89 8.37
N VAL A 17 -2.69 4.88 7.10
CA VAL A 17 -1.80 4.55 5.97
C VAL A 17 -1.84 5.63 4.88
N VAL A 18 -0.68 5.96 4.33
CA VAL A 18 -0.56 6.71 3.08
C VAL A 18 -0.08 5.74 2.00
N PHE A 19 -0.92 5.48 1.00
CA PHE A 19 -0.52 4.69 -0.15
C PHE A 19 0.02 5.59 -1.25
N VAL A 20 1.31 5.47 -1.58
CA VAL A 20 1.96 6.27 -2.61
C VAL A 20 1.97 5.49 -3.92
N ALA A 21 1.11 5.87 -4.85
CA ALA A 21 1.01 5.30 -6.19
C ALA A 21 1.98 6.01 -7.16
N ASP A 22 2.67 5.25 -8.01
CA ASP A 22 3.50 5.79 -9.09
C ASP A 22 2.62 6.11 -10.31
N SER A 23 2.59 7.35 -10.78
CA SER A 23 1.69 7.78 -11.88
C SER A 23 2.10 7.30 -13.27
N GLN A 24 3.25 6.64 -13.44
CA GLN A 24 3.65 6.06 -14.72
C GLN A 24 2.69 4.96 -15.14
N ILE A 25 2.23 4.99 -16.39
CA ILE A 25 1.32 3.98 -16.95
C ILE A 25 1.90 2.56 -16.76
N ALA A 26 3.19 2.39 -17.03
CA ALA A 26 3.90 1.11 -16.86
C ALA A 26 3.94 0.58 -15.41
N ARG A 27 3.55 1.39 -14.42
CA ARG A 27 3.52 1.02 -12.99
C ARG A 27 2.11 0.78 -12.47
N THR A 28 1.08 0.88 -13.33
CA THR A 28 -0.32 0.65 -12.94
C THR A 28 -0.53 -0.74 -12.33
N GLU A 29 -0.05 -1.80 -12.97
CA GLU A 29 -0.18 -3.17 -12.46
C GLU A 29 0.54 -3.34 -11.12
N ALA A 30 1.76 -2.79 -11.00
CA ALA A 30 2.51 -2.82 -9.75
C ALA A 30 1.82 -2.05 -8.61
N ASN A 31 1.13 -0.95 -8.90
CA ASN A 31 0.33 -0.23 -7.91
C ASN A 31 -0.85 -1.08 -7.42
N VAL A 32 -1.55 -1.77 -8.34
CA VAL A 32 -2.66 -2.67 -7.99
C VAL A 32 -2.17 -3.84 -7.13
N GLU A 33 -1.10 -4.52 -7.56
CA GLU A 33 -0.51 -5.62 -6.79
C GLU A 33 -0.06 -5.16 -5.39
N SER A 34 0.55 -3.98 -5.30
CA SER A 34 0.97 -3.43 -4.00
C SER A 34 -0.20 -3.04 -3.11
N MET A 35 -1.35 -2.62 -3.65
CA MET A 35 -2.56 -2.33 -2.88
C MET A 35 -3.19 -3.61 -2.35
N GLU A 36 -3.26 -4.67 -3.16
CA GLU A 36 -3.75 -5.98 -2.72
C GLU A 36 -2.84 -6.60 -1.65
N ASN A 37 -1.53 -6.44 -1.79
CA ASN A 37 -0.57 -6.86 -0.77
C ASN A 37 -0.76 -6.08 0.55
N LEU A 38 -1.01 -4.77 0.50
CA LEU A 38 -1.36 -3.98 1.69
C LEU A 38 -2.63 -4.50 2.36
N ARG A 39 -3.70 -4.75 1.59
CA ARG A 39 -4.96 -5.32 2.11
C ARG A 39 -4.73 -6.67 2.78
N THR A 40 -3.98 -7.55 2.12
CA THR A 40 -3.64 -8.89 2.65
C THR A 40 -2.84 -8.79 3.97
N ASN A 41 -1.80 -7.96 4.01
CA ASN A 41 -0.97 -7.81 5.21
C ASN A 41 -1.71 -7.19 6.39
N LEU A 42 -2.66 -6.26 6.14
CA LEU A 42 -3.53 -5.71 7.17
C LEU A 42 -4.49 -6.77 7.71
N ALA A 43 -5.10 -7.56 6.81
CA ALA A 43 -6.04 -8.61 7.17
C ALA A 43 -5.40 -9.70 8.04
N GLU A 44 -4.16 -10.12 7.73
CA GLU A 44 -3.39 -11.06 8.55
C GLU A 44 -3.16 -10.57 9.98
N GLN A 45 -3.23 -9.27 10.23
CA GLN A 45 -3.06 -8.63 11.55
C GLN A 45 -4.38 -8.21 12.19
N GLY A 46 -5.52 -8.58 11.59
CA GLY A 46 -6.85 -8.24 12.09
C GLY A 46 -7.32 -6.83 11.75
N TYR A 47 -6.61 -6.10 10.90
CA TYR A 47 -7.03 -4.78 10.41
C TYR A 47 -7.76 -4.90 9.08
N SER A 48 -8.62 -3.91 8.80
CA SER A 48 -9.29 -3.75 7.51
C SER A 48 -8.98 -2.36 6.97
N LEU A 49 -8.46 -2.29 5.75
CA LEU A 49 -8.14 -1.01 5.10
C LEU A 49 -9.38 -0.10 4.97
N ASP A 50 -10.58 -0.68 4.88
CA ASP A 50 -11.84 0.08 4.75
C ASP A 50 -12.30 0.71 6.08
N LYS A 51 -11.72 0.28 7.21
CA LYS A 51 -11.97 0.83 8.55
C LYS A 51 -10.81 1.69 9.07
N LEU A 52 -9.63 1.54 8.48
CA LEU A 52 -8.43 2.29 8.83
C LEU A 52 -8.45 3.64 8.11
N PRO A 53 -8.12 4.76 8.78
CA PRO A 53 -7.81 6.00 8.09
C PRO A 53 -6.72 5.78 7.04
N TYR A 54 -7.03 6.02 5.77
CA TYR A 54 -6.02 5.97 4.72
C TYR A 54 -6.25 7.03 3.65
N VAL A 55 -5.16 7.40 2.99
CA VAL A 55 -5.16 8.31 1.84
C VAL A 55 -4.30 7.73 0.72
N ILE A 56 -4.60 8.12 -0.52
CA ILE A 56 -3.80 7.79 -1.70
C ILE A 56 -3.11 9.05 -2.20
N GLN A 57 -1.79 8.95 -2.40
CA GLN A 57 -0.99 9.97 -3.07
C GLN A 57 -0.59 9.45 -4.45
N TYR A 58 -1.09 10.09 -5.52
CA TYR A 58 -0.57 9.86 -6.87
C TYR A 58 0.71 10.68 -7.05
N ASN A 59 1.86 10.03 -6.91
CA ASN A 59 3.16 10.65 -7.03
C ASN A 59 3.68 10.64 -8.48
N LYS A 60 4.70 11.45 -8.77
CA LYS A 60 5.33 11.60 -10.09
C LYS A 60 4.38 12.14 -11.17
N ARG A 61 3.57 13.14 -10.81
CA ARG A 61 2.61 13.82 -11.71
C ARG A 61 3.29 14.69 -12.77
N ASP A 62 4.59 14.94 -12.61
CA ASP A 62 5.46 15.67 -13.52
C ASP A 62 5.84 14.86 -14.76
N LEU A 63 5.62 13.55 -14.76
CA LEU A 63 5.95 12.68 -15.88
C LEU A 63 5.01 12.89 -17.06
N PRO A 64 5.53 12.81 -18.31
CA PRO A 64 4.77 13.04 -19.53
C PRO A 64 3.70 11.98 -19.79
#